data_AF-A0A538QHV9-F1
#
_entry.id   AF-A0A538QHV9-F1
#
_cell.length_a   1.000
_cell.length_b   1.000
_cell.length_c   1.000
_cell.angle_alpha   90.00
_cell.angle_beta   90.00
_cell.angle_gamma   90.00
#
_symmetry.space_group_name_H-M   'P 1'
#
loop_
_entity.id
_entity.type
_entity.pdbx_description
1 polymer ?
#
loop_
_entity_poly.entity_id
_entity_poly.type
_entity_poly.pdbx_seq_one_letter_code
_entity_poly.pdbx_strand_id
1 'polypeptide(L)'
;MSVRKGRITVTVDRELVEAANKAVASGRASSLSTWVNAALAERAAHERRLRGIQQVLADYEAKFGVITEAELVAQQRADRRAAIVVQPRKTS
;
A
#
# COMPACT_ATOMS: atom_id res chain seq x y z
N MET A 1 -8.97 0.45 27.91
CA MET A 1 -7.57 0.03 28.15
C MET A 1 -6.66 1.19 27.79
N SER A 2 -5.84 1.68 28.72
CA SER A 2 -5.01 2.87 28.51
C SER A 2 -3.94 2.56 27.44
N VAL A 3 -4.11 3.13 26.25
CA VAL A 3 -3.10 3.09 25.17
C VAL A 3 -1.97 4.02 25.60
N ARG A 4 -1.07 3.52 26.45
CA ARG A 4 0.10 4.31 26.86
C ARG A 4 0.97 4.55 25.64
N LYS A 5 1.05 5.82 25.22
CA LYS A 5 1.96 6.26 24.16
C LYS A 5 3.40 6.12 24.66
N GLY A 6 4.25 5.44 23.91
CA GLY A 6 5.69 5.40 24.15
C GLY A 6 6.34 6.70 23.66
N ARG A 7 7.37 7.18 24.36
CA ARG A 7 8.17 8.33 23.93
C ARG A 7 9.45 7.84 23.27
N ILE A 8 9.71 8.33 22.05
CA ILE A 8 10.93 8.06 21.29
C ILE A 8 11.63 9.38 21.00
N THR A 9 12.96 9.38 21.00
CA THR A 9 13.78 10.50 20.51
C THR A 9 14.41 10.07 19.20
N VAL A 10 14.19 10.83 18.15
CA VAL A 10 14.68 10.54 16.80
C VAL A 10 15.27 11.79 16.16
N THR A 11 16.32 11.61 15.38
CA THR A 11 16.84 12.66 14.50
C THR A 11 16.07 12.59 13.19
N VAL A 12 15.56 13.74 12.75
CA VAL A 12 14.79 13.87 11.50
C VAL A 12 15.34 15.03 10.69
N ASP A 13 15.19 14.93 9.38
CA ASP A 13 15.61 15.99 8.47
C ASP A 13 14.83 17.27 8.72
N ARG A 14 15.51 18.41 8.51
CA ARG A 14 14.92 19.74 8.70
C ARG A 14 13.64 19.94 7.90
N GLU A 15 13.61 19.45 6.67
CA GLU A 15 12.45 19.56 5.78
C GLU A 15 11.22 18.85 6.34
N LEU A 16 11.40 17.71 7.03
CA LEU A 16 10.31 16.98 7.68
C LEU A 16 9.76 17.75 8.88
N VAL A 17 10.62 18.41 9.65
CA VAL A 17 10.20 19.28 10.75
C VAL A 17 9.37 20.45 10.22
N GLU A 18 9.81 21.08 9.13
CA GLU A 18 9.08 22.17 8.48
C GLU A 18 7.72 21.70 7.92
N ALA A 19 7.66 20.52 7.30
CA ALA A 19 6.42 19.92 6.81
C ALA A 19 5.43 19.62 7.95
N ALA A 20 5.93 19.07 9.07
CA ALA A 20 5.12 18.79 10.25
C ALA A 20 4.55 20.08 10.86
N ASN A 21 5.38 21.12 11.00
CA ASN A 21 4.95 22.43 11.48
C ASN A 21 3.87 23.05 10.57
N LYS A 22 4.05 22.99 9.24
CA LYS A 22 3.04 23.44 8.28
C LYS A 22 1.72 22.66 8.42
N ALA A 23 1.79 21.36 8.66
CA ALA A 23 0.59 20.53 8.85
C ALA A 23 -0.17 20.89 10.13
N VAL A 24 0.54 21.22 11.21
CA VAL A 24 -0.09 21.69 12.44
C VAL A 24 -0.66 23.10 12.26
N ALA A 25 0.10 24.02 11.66
CA ALA A 25 -0.36 25.38 11.39
C ALA A 25 -1.58 25.43 10.48
N SER A 26 -1.68 24.52 9.51
CA SER A 26 -2.84 24.40 8.62
C SER A 26 -4.00 23.60 9.24
N GLY A 27 -3.93 23.21 10.51
CA GLY A 27 -4.97 22.43 11.20
C GLY A 27 -5.14 20.98 10.74
N ARG A 28 -4.26 20.46 9.86
CA ARG A 28 -4.31 19.06 9.40
C ARG A 28 -3.89 18.07 10.48
N ALA A 29 -3.15 18.54 11.49
CA ALA A 29 -2.80 17.76 12.66
C ALA A 29 -2.89 18.62 13.92
N SER A 30 -3.36 18.03 15.03
CA SER A 30 -3.47 18.72 16.32
C SER A 30 -2.13 18.96 17.03
N SER A 31 -1.07 18.24 16.64
CA SER A 31 0.29 18.39 17.18
C SER A 31 1.30 17.68 16.26
N LEU A 32 2.60 17.96 16.43
CA LEU A 32 3.66 17.19 15.78
C LEU A 32 3.55 15.70 16.10
N SER A 33 3.28 15.36 17.36
CA SER A 33 3.15 13.95 17.77
C SER A 33 2.00 13.25 17.06
N THR A 34 0.89 13.95 16.81
CA THR A 34 -0.25 13.45 16.05
C THR A 34 0.14 13.20 14.59
N TRP A 35 0.84 14.15 13.98
CA TRP A 35 1.29 14.05 12.59
C TRP A 35 2.29 12.90 12.39
N VAL A 36 3.29 12.80 13.26
CA VAL A 36 4.28 11.70 13.23
C VAL A 36 3.62 10.35 13.46
N ASN A 37 2.70 10.26 14.43
CA ASN A 37 1.99 9.01 14.70
C ASN A 37 1.14 8.55 13.51
N ALA A 38 0.48 9.48 12.79
CA ALA A 38 -0.27 9.17 11.58
C ALA A 38 0.65 8.63 10.47
N ALA A 39 1.77 9.31 10.19
CA ALA A 39 2.74 8.87 9.20
C ALA A 39 3.33 7.48 9.51
N LEU A 40 3.66 7.21 10.78
CA LEU A 40 4.15 5.90 11.21
C LEU A 40 3.08 4.81 11.08
N ALA A 41 1.83 5.12 11.41
CA ALA A 41 0.72 4.19 11.27
C ALA A 41 0.46 3.82 9.80
N GLU A 42 0.47 4.81 8.91
CA GLU A 42 0.33 4.61 7.46
C GLU A 42 1.48 3.75 6.92
N ARG A 43 2.72 4.07 7.27
CA ARG A 43 3.89 3.29 6.85
C ARG A 43 3.81 1.84 7.34
N ALA A 44 3.48 1.63 8.61
CA ALA A 44 3.35 0.29 9.18
C ALA A 44 2.21 -0.51 8.51
N ALA A 45 1.09 0.12 8.18
CA ALA A 45 0.00 -0.53 7.46
C ALA A 45 0.41 -0.93 6.04
N HIS A 46 1.11 -0.04 5.33
CA HIS A 46 1.64 -0.31 3.99
C HIS A 46 2.61 -1.51 3.99
N GLU A 47 3.55 -1.52 4.93
CA GLU A 47 4.50 -2.63 5.06
C GLU A 47 3.84 -3.95 5.45
N ARG A 48 2.85 -3.93 6.35
CA ARG A 48 2.07 -5.14 6.67
C ARG A 48 1.37 -5.70 5.43
N ARG A 49 0.79 -4.82 4.61
CA ARG A 49 0.13 -5.21 3.36
C ARG A 49 1.12 -5.86 2.39
N LEU A 50 2.28 -5.25 2.18
CA LEU A 50 3.32 -5.80 1.30
C LEU A 50 3.81 -7.16 1.77
N ARG A 51 4.09 -7.31 3.08
CA ARG A 51 4.48 -8.61 3.65
C ARG A 51 3.38 -9.66 3.49
N GLY A 52 2.11 -9.28 3.66
CA GLY A 52 0.98 -10.18 3.43
C GLY A 52 0.91 -10.68 1.98
N ILE A 53 1.11 -9.78 1.01
CA ILE A 53 1.15 -10.15 -0.42
C ILE A 53 2.32 -11.10 -0.70
N GLN A 54 3.50 -10.80 -0.16
CA GLN A 54 4.67 -11.67 -0.32
C GLN A 54 4.44 -13.06 0.28
N GLN A 55 3.79 -13.14 1.44
CA GLN A 55 3.48 -14.43 2.06
C GLN A 55 2.50 -15.23 1.19
N VAL A 56 1.42 -14.60 0.71
CA VAL A 56 0.45 -15.26 -0.16
C VAL A 56 1.10 -15.75 -1.45
N LEU A 57 2.00 -14.96 -2.04
CA LEU A 57 2.73 -15.36 -3.23
C LEU A 57 3.65 -16.55 -2.93
N ALA A 58 4.40 -16.52 -1.84
CA ALA A 58 5.26 -17.62 -1.43
C ALA A 58 4.46 -18.92 -1.17
N ASP A 59 3.30 -18.83 -0.52
CA ASP A 59 2.43 -19.97 -0.26
C ASP A 59 1.87 -20.56 -1.58
N TYR A 60 1.55 -19.70 -2.55
CA TYR A 60 1.11 -20.12 -3.88
C TYR A 60 2.25 -20.81 -4.64
N GLU A 61 3.43 -20.21 -4.70
CA GLU A 61 4.60 -20.76 -5.40
C GLU A 61 5.04 -22.09 -4.79
N ALA A 62 4.99 -22.23 -3.46
CA ALA A 62 5.28 -23.50 -2.79
C ALA A 62 4.29 -24.61 -3.19
N LYS A 63 3.03 -24.27 -3.44
CA LYS A 63 1.97 -25.24 -3.79
C LYS A 63 1.89 -25.57 -5.27
N PHE A 64 2.18 -24.61 -6.14
CA PHE A 64 1.93 -24.71 -7.58
C PHE A 64 3.17 -24.53 -8.46
N GLY A 65 4.33 -24.21 -7.87
CA GLY A 65 5.54 -23.83 -8.60
C GLY A 65 5.62 -22.32 -8.86
N VAL A 66 6.81 -21.85 -9.23
CA VAL A 66 7.06 -20.43 -9.52
C VAL A 66 6.28 -20.02 -10.77
N ILE A 67 5.52 -18.93 -10.69
CA ILE A 67 4.87 -18.35 -11.86
C ILE A 67 5.92 -17.65 -12.71
N THR A 68 6.17 -18.15 -13.91
CA THR A 68 7.12 -17.54 -14.84
C THR A 68 6.47 -16.44 -15.67
N GLU A 69 7.28 -15.48 -16.13
CA GLU A 69 6.80 -14.40 -17.01
C GLU A 69 6.27 -14.94 -18.35
N ALA A 70 6.84 -16.05 -18.85
CA ALA A 70 6.35 -16.72 -20.04
C ALA A 70 4.93 -17.28 -19.86
N GLU A 71 4.63 -17.87 -18.70
CA GLU A 71 3.29 -18.38 -18.37
C GLU A 71 2.27 -17.26 -18.23
N LEU A 72 2.64 -16.14 -17.61
CA LEU A 72 1.77 -14.96 -17.50
C LEU A 72 1.39 -14.41 -18.89
N VAL A 73 2.37 -14.31 -19.80
CA VAL A 73 2.11 -13.86 -21.18
C VAL A 73 1.25 -14.86 -21.96
N ALA A 74 1.48 -16.16 -21.77
CA ALA A 74 0.67 -17.21 -22.38
C ALA A 74 -0.79 -17.15 -21.90
N GLN A 75 -0.99 -16.97 -20.59
CA GLN A 75 -2.31 -16.85 -19.98
C GLN A 75 -3.03 -15.59 -20.44
N GLN A 76 -2.36 -14.43 -20.45
CA GLN A 76 -2.96 -13.18 -20.94
C GLN A 76 -3.43 -13.29 -22.40
N ARG A 77 -2.68 -14.01 -23.24
CA ARG A 77 -3.08 -14.30 -24.63
C ARG A 77 -4.31 -15.21 -24.69
N ALA A 78 -4.37 -16.22 -23.83
CA ALA A 78 -5.52 -17.12 -23.73
C ALA A 78 -6.78 -16.37 -23.27
N ASP A 79 -6.66 -15.54 -22.23
CA ASP A 79 -7.77 -14.74 -21.69
C ASP A 79 -8.31 -13.77 -22.73
N ARG A 80 -7.43 -13.11 -23.50
CA ARG A 80 -7.84 -12.22 -24.60
C ARG A 80 -8.57 -12.96 -25.72
N ARG A 81 -8.20 -14.21 -26.00
CA ARG A 81 -8.89 -15.05 -27.00
C ARG A 81 -10.26 -15.53 -26.51
N ALA A 82 -10.39 -15.76 -25.20
CA ALA A 82 -11.63 -16.21 -24.57
C ALA A 82 -12.60 -15.05 -24.24
N ALA A 83 -12.13 -13.79 -24.28
CA ALA A 83 -12.95 -12.63 -23.98
C ALA A 83 -14.09 -12.44 -24.99
N ILE A 84 -15.33 -12.44 -24.48
CA ILE A 84 -16.53 -12.14 -25.29
C ILE A 84 -16.63 -10.62 -25.46
N VAL A 85 -16.55 -10.15 -26.70
CA VAL A 85 -16.69 -8.72 -27.00
C VAL A 85 -18.15 -8.32 -26.89
N VAL A 86 -18.49 -7.54 -25.85
CA VAL A 86 -19.82 -6.94 -25.70
C VAL A 86 -19.79 -5.55 -26.32
N GLN A 87 -20.35 -5.40 -27.52
CA GLN A 87 -20.57 -4.09 -28.14
C GLN A 87 -21.78 -3.40 -27.47
N PRO A 88 -21.66 -2.15 -26.98
CA PRO A 88 -22.82 -1.43 -26.46
C PRO A 88 -23.77 -1.10 -27.61
N ARG A 89 -25.04 -1.49 -27.43
CA ARG A 89 -26.11 -1.26 -28.40
C ARG A 89 -26.33 0.26 -28.56
N LYS A 90 -25.97 0.82 -29.72
CA LYS A 90 -26.32 2.20 -30.08
C LYS A 90 -27.85 2.32 -30.10
N THR A 91 -28.42 2.98 -29.10
CA THR A 91 -29.75 3.55 -29.18
C THR A 91 -29.69 4.75 -30.13
N SER A 92 -30.35 4.62 -31.27
CA SER A 92 -30.66 5.73 -32.18
C SER A 92 -32.11 6.13 -32.02
#